data_AF-A0A022KQT8-F1
#
_entry.id   AF-A0A022KQT8-F1
#
_cell.length_a   1.000
_cell.length_b   1.000
_cell.length_c   1.000
_cell.angle_alpha   90.00
_cell.angle_beta   90.00
_cell.angle_gamma   90.00
#
_symmetry.space_group_name_H-M   'P 1'
#
loop_
_entity.id
_entity.type
_entity.pdbx_description
1 polymer ?
#
loop_
_entity_poly.entity_id
_entity_poly.type
_entity_poly.pdbx_seq_one_letter_code
_entity_poly.pdbx_strand_id
1 'polypeptide(L)'
;YDTAGEDLATSEGTKDVAYLGAADGLILLLDPFQFPANHSKAISKGIPADRLSAVSPQQVLANVTQMLRETGNVKQNKKITQPLAVVVSKIDAFFDEIDSDEAVRRAPRQIPAFDENDSRDLHDHVASIIDGWGGGDVLSHLELNYKNYRFFAASALGAEPDYGQATADSQGIRPHRVADPLLWLMAGERILEKRV
;
A
#
# COMPACT_ATOMS: atom_id res chain seq x y z
N TYR A 1 -16.31 -1.91 -1.32
CA TYR A 1 -16.42 -0.98 -2.45
C TYR A 1 -15.01 -0.58 -2.85
N ASP A 2 -14.72 -0.59 -4.14
CA ASP A 2 -13.43 -0.22 -4.71
C ASP A 2 -13.62 1.15 -5.38
N THR A 3 -13.06 2.21 -4.78
CA THR A 3 -13.06 3.55 -5.39
C THR A 3 -11.96 3.56 -6.44
N ALA A 4 -12.23 3.99 -7.68
CA ALA A 4 -11.15 4.23 -8.63
C ALA A 4 -10.21 5.29 -8.05
N GLY A 5 -8.88 5.06 -8.11
CA GLY A 5 -7.90 6.00 -7.56
C GLY A 5 -7.95 7.41 -8.16
N GLU A 6 -8.55 7.55 -9.35
CA GLU A 6 -8.79 8.83 -10.01
C GLU A 6 -9.87 9.68 -9.30
N ASP A 7 -10.86 9.06 -8.65
CA ASP A 7 -11.89 9.78 -7.88
C ASP A 7 -11.36 10.31 -6.54
N LEU A 8 -10.22 9.80 -6.09
CA LEU A 8 -9.48 10.35 -4.94
C LEU A 8 -8.51 11.46 -5.37
N ALA A 9 -8.21 11.59 -6.66
CA ALA A 9 -7.39 12.65 -7.21
C ALA A 9 -8.18 13.95 -7.42
N THR A 10 -9.49 13.86 -7.68
CA THR A 10 -10.39 14.99 -7.83
C THR A 10 -11.36 15.03 -6.64
N SER A 11 -11.61 16.22 -6.09
CA SER A 11 -12.54 16.40 -4.97
C SER A 11 -14.03 16.21 -5.34
N GLU A 12 -14.34 15.56 -6.46
CA GLU A 12 -15.69 15.45 -7.04
C GLU A 12 -16.29 14.05 -6.86
N GLY A 13 -16.51 13.65 -5.60
CA GLY A 13 -17.12 12.37 -5.28
C GLY A 13 -17.82 12.36 -3.92
N THR A 14 -18.85 13.20 -3.72
CA THR A 14 -19.49 13.37 -2.38
C THR A 14 -20.12 12.09 -1.83
N LYS A 15 -20.47 11.12 -2.68
CA LYS A 15 -20.97 9.80 -2.27
C LYS A 15 -19.84 8.82 -1.93
N ASP A 16 -18.69 8.94 -2.60
CA ASP A 16 -17.54 8.06 -2.39
C ASP A 16 -16.81 8.35 -1.07
N VAL A 17 -16.86 9.61 -0.65
CA VAL A 17 -16.32 10.11 0.62
C VAL A 17 -17.10 9.59 1.83
N ALA A 18 -18.41 9.39 1.72
CA ALA A 18 -19.26 9.07 2.87
C ALA A 18 -19.02 7.66 3.44
N TYR A 19 -18.75 6.65 2.60
CA TYR A 19 -18.47 5.31 3.10
C TYR A 19 -17.05 5.15 3.64
N LEU A 20 -16.09 5.93 3.15
CA LEU A 20 -14.70 5.88 3.63
C LEU A 20 -14.58 6.36 5.07
N GLY A 21 -15.37 7.38 5.45
CA GLY A 21 -15.49 7.83 6.83
C GLY A 21 -16.25 6.89 7.76
N ALA A 22 -17.02 5.94 7.22
CA ALA A 22 -17.75 4.94 7.98
C ALA A 22 -17.01 3.60 8.11
N ALA A 23 -15.86 3.44 7.45
CA ALA A 23 -15.10 2.20 7.47
C ALA A 23 -14.29 2.06 8.77
N ASP A 24 -14.25 0.85 9.32
CA ASP A 24 -13.44 0.54 10.52
C ASP A 24 -11.93 0.55 10.23
N GLY A 25 -11.54 0.47 8.96
CA GLY A 25 -10.16 0.56 8.51
C GLY A 25 -10.07 0.79 7.00
N LEU A 26 -8.91 1.23 6.52
CA LEU A 26 -8.67 1.53 5.11
C LEU A 26 -7.42 0.80 4.59
N ILE A 27 -7.46 0.37 3.33
CA ILE A 27 -6.31 -0.16 2.59
C ILE A 27 -6.00 0.82 1.46
N LEU A 28 -4.81 1.40 1.47
CA LEU A 28 -4.30 2.29 0.43
C LEU A 28 -3.24 1.57 -0.39
N LEU A 29 -3.47 1.44 -1.70
CA LEU A 29 -2.50 0.84 -2.62
C LEU A 29 -1.59 1.94 -3.19
N LEU A 30 -0.28 1.74 -3.06
CA LEU A 30 0.75 2.53 -3.71
C LEU A 30 1.29 1.74 -4.90
N ASP A 31 1.36 2.39 -6.06
CA ASP A 31 2.07 1.85 -7.22
C ASP A 31 3.55 2.24 -7.09
N PRO A 32 4.48 1.27 -7.00
CA PRO A 32 5.90 1.58 -6.85
C PRO A 32 6.46 2.40 -8.03
N PHE A 33 5.84 2.35 -9.23
CA PHE A 33 6.28 3.13 -10.37
C PHE A 33 5.86 4.60 -10.34
N GLN A 34 4.99 5.00 -9.42
CA GLN A 34 4.64 6.42 -9.21
C GLN A 34 5.66 7.16 -8.33
N PHE A 35 6.64 6.45 -7.75
CA PHE A 35 7.76 7.09 -7.07
C PHE A 35 8.77 7.61 -8.10
N PRO A 36 9.21 8.89 -8.00
CA PRO A 36 10.09 9.50 -9.00
C PRO A 36 11.37 8.70 -9.28
N ALA A 37 11.97 8.08 -8.26
CA ALA A 37 13.18 7.28 -8.41
C ALA A 37 12.99 6.05 -9.32
N ASN A 38 11.75 5.57 -9.49
CA ASN A 38 11.44 4.37 -10.26
C ASN A 38 11.01 4.66 -11.70
N HIS A 39 10.83 5.93 -12.10
CA HIS A 39 10.32 6.28 -13.43
C HIS A 39 11.21 5.78 -14.56
N SER A 40 12.53 5.94 -14.44
CA SER A 40 13.47 5.45 -15.46
C SER A 40 13.39 3.94 -15.64
N LYS A 41 13.21 3.20 -14.54
CA LYS A 41 13.05 1.75 -14.54
C LYS A 41 11.70 1.34 -15.14
N ALA A 42 10.63 2.07 -14.82
CA ALA A 42 9.32 1.85 -15.39
C ALA A 42 9.35 1.98 -16.93
N ILE A 43 10.00 3.04 -17.44
CA ILE A 43 10.17 3.25 -18.88
C ILE A 43 10.98 2.10 -19.51
N SER A 44 12.09 1.67 -18.89
CA SER A 44 12.87 0.54 -19.42
C SER A 44 12.11 -0.78 -19.43
N LYS A 45 11.13 -0.95 -18.52
CA LYS A 45 10.24 -2.12 -18.44
C LYS A 45 9.06 -2.01 -19.39
N GLY A 46 8.93 -0.94 -20.18
CA GLY A 46 7.86 -0.76 -21.17
C GLY A 46 6.60 -0.10 -20.63
N ILE A 47 6.64 0.49 -19.43
CA ILE A 47 5.52 1.26 -18.89
C ILE A 47 5.46 2.62 -19.60
N PRO A 48 4.31 2.97 -20.22
CA PRO A 48 4.14 4.26 -20.88
C PRO A 48 4.34 5.45 -19.93
N ALA A 49 5.05 6.49 -20.40
CA ALA A 49 5.42 7.64 -19.57
C ALA A 49 4.21 8.46 -19.06
N ASP A 50 3.11 8.47 -19.81
CA ASP A 50 1.84 9.10 -19.43
C ASP A 50 1.23 8.44 -18.17
N ARG A 51 1.47 7.15 -17.96
CA ARG A 51 1.07 6.44 -16.73
C ARG A 51 1.94 6.78 -15.51
N LEU A 52 3.13 7.34 -15.74
CA LEU A 52 4.06 7.76 -14.69
C LEU A 52 3.83 9.21 -14.26
N SER A 53 3.21 10.03 -15.12
CA SER A 53 2.76 11.39 -14.81
C SER A 53 1.44 11.45 -14.04
N ALA A 54 0.95 10.31 -13.53
CA ALA A 54 -0.23 10.26 -12.66
C ALA A 54 0.02 10.98 -11.32
N VAL A 55 -1.05 11.17 -10.55
CA VAL A 55 -1.01 11.78 -9.20
C VAL A 55 0.00 11.07 -8.31
N SER A 56 0.86 11.84 -7.63
CA SER A 56 1.92 11.29 -6.77
C SER A 56 1.34 10.52 -5.58
N PRO A 57 2.05 9.50 -5.05
CA PRO A 57 1.62 8.77 -3.86
C PRO A 57 1.34 9.69 -2.66
N GLN A 58 2.15 10.75 -2.52
CA GLN A 58 1.98 11.76 -1.48
C GLN A 58 0.68 12.54 -1.65
N GLN A 59 0.32 12.93 -2.88
CA GLN A 59 -0.91 13.68 -3.12
C GLN A 59 -2.15 12.82 -2.88
N VAL A 60 -2.14 11.55 -3.31
CA VAL A 60 -3.22 10.60 -3.01
C VAL A 60 -3.39 10.44 -1.50
N LEU A 61 -2.28 10.23 -0.77
CA LEU A 61 -2.30 10.12 0.69
C LEU A 61 -2.81 11.41 1.36
N ALA A 62 -2.41 12.58 0.87
CA ALA A 62 -2.88 13.86 1.38
C ALA A 62 -4.40 14.01 1.21
N ASN A 63 -4.93 13.65 0.04
CA ASN A 63 -6.37 13.70 -0.26
C ASN A 63 -7.16 12.75 0.66
N VAL A 64 -6.70 11.50 0.81
CA VAL A 64 -7.30 10.52 1.74
C VAL A 64 -7.27 11.05 3.19
N THR A 65 -6.16 11.66 3.59
CA THR A 65 -6.01 12.22 4.95
C THR A 65 -6.98 13.37 5.18
N GLN A 66 -7.11 14.29 4.23
CA GLN A 66 -8.04 15.40 4.32
C GLN A 66 -9.48 14.89 4.44
N MET A 67 -9.86 13.96 3.58
CA MET A 67 -11.17 13.33 3.58
C MET A 67 -11.49 12.64 4.92
N LEU A 68 -10.56 11.85 5.47
CA LEU A 68 -10.75 11.21 6.78
C LEU A 68 -10.89 12.22 7.93
N ARG A 69 -10.19 13.36 7.85
CA ARG A 69 -10.34 14.44 8.83
C ARG A 69 -11.72 15.09 8.76
N GLU A 70 -12.19 15.37 7.55
CA GLU A 70 -13.50 16.00 7.31
C GLU A 70 -14.65 15.09 7.77
N THR A 71 -14.63 13.83 7.34
CA THR A 71 -15.68 12.85 7.68
C THR A 71 -15.66 12.47 9.16
N GLY A 72 -14.48 12.28 9.75
CA GLY A 72 -14.31 11.94 11.16
C GLY A 72 -14.33 13.14 12.13
N ASN A 73 -14.50 14.37 11.63
CA ASN A 73 -14.38 15.62 12.40
C ASN A 73 -13.06 15.70 13.21
N VAL A 74 -11.97 15.19 12.65
CA VAL A 74 -10.66 15.11 13.32
C VAL A 74 -9.92 16.44 13.17
N LYS A 75 -9.71 17.12 14.30
CA LYS A 75 -8.96 18.39 14.35
C LYS A 75 -7.54 18.22 13.80
N GLN A 76 -7.00 19.27 13.17
CA GLN A 76 -5.66 19.27 12.55
C GLN A 76 -4.53 18.88 13.52
N ASN A 77 -4.63 19.26 14.80
CA ASN A 77 -3.65 18.92 15.84
C ASN A 77 -3.86 17.53 16.48
N LYS A 78 -4.75 16.70 15.92
CA LYS A 78 -4.99 15.33 16.35
C LYS A 78 -4.67 14.38 15.20
N LYS A 79 -4.12 13.22 15.56
CA LYS A 79 -3.90 12.10 14.65
C LYS A 79 -5.22 11.37 14.39
N ILE A 80 -5.41 10.90 13.17
CA ILE A 80 -6.48 10.00 12.75
C ILE A 80 -6.28 8.65 13.45
N THR A 81 -7.33 8.12 14.07
CA THR A 81 -7.29 6.86 14.81
C THR A 81 -7.71 5.65 13.99
N GLN A 82 -8.47 5.88 12.92
CA GLN A 82 -8.85 4.84 11.96
C GLN A 82 -7.58 4.19 11.39
N PRO A 83 -7.43 2.86 11.49
CA PRO A 83 -6.27 2.14 10.98
C PRO A 83 -6.12 2.26 9.47
N LEU A 84 -4.89 2.50 9.01
CA LEU A 84 -4.53 2.56 7.60
C LEU A 84 -3.47 1.52 7.23
N ALA A 85 -3.82 0.55 6.39
CA ALA A 85 -2.87 -0.36 5.77
C ALA A 85 -2.36 0.27 4.47
N VAL A 86 -1.06 0.53 4.36
CA VAL A 86 -0.44 1.11 3.16
C VAL A 86 0.33 0.01 2.44
N VAL A 87 -0.05 -0.29 1.21
CA VAL A 87 0.41 -1.49 0.50
C VAL A 87 1.13 -1.12 -0.79
N VAL A 88 2.38 -1.51 -0.94
CA VAL A 88 3.08 -1.49 -2.23
C VAL A 88 2.56 -2.67 -3.06
N SER A 89 1.81 -2.39 -4.13
CA SER A 89 0.94 -3.37 -4.82
C SER A 89 1.58 -4.23 -5.92
N LYS A 90 2.75 -3.81 -6.43
CA LYS A 90 3.47 -4.44 -7.56
C LYS A 90 4.92 -4.75 -7.17
N ILE A 91 5.12 -5.25 -5.96
CA ILE A 91 6.47 -5.47 -5.42
C ILE A 91 7.27 -6.51 -6.22
N ASP A 92 6.57 -7.36 -6.99
CA ASP A 92 7.16 -8.35 -7.89
C ASP A 92 8.09 -7.75 -8.94
N ALA A 93 7.87 -6.50 -9.36
CA ALA A 93 8.74 -5.80 -10.30
C ALA A 93 10.12 -5.41 -9.75
N PHE A 94 10.31 -5.62 -8.44
CA PHE A 94 11.52 -5.29 -7.69
C PHE A 94 12.07 -6.51 -6.94
N PHE A 95 11.53 -7.71 -7.16
CA PHE A 95 12.01 -8.92 -6.48
C PHE A 95 13.45 -9.28 -6.85
N ASP A 96 13.96 -8.85 -8.00
CA ASP A 96 15.35 -9.01 -8.40
C ASP A 96 16.33 -8.14 -7.60
N GLU A 97 15.82 -7.11 -6.91
CA GLU A 97 16.59 -6.18 -6.07
C GLU A 97 16.48 -6.47 -4.57
N ILE A 98 15.62 -7.42 -4.20
CA ILE A 98 15.29 -7.75 -2.81
C ILE A 98 15.76 -9.18 -2.56
N ASP A 99 16.53 -9.40 -1.50
CA ASP A 99 17.05 -10.73 -1.21
C ASP A 99 15.93 -11.69 -0.77
N SER A 100 16.06 -12.97 -1.13
CA SER A 100 14.96 -13.94 -0.97
C SER A 100 14.58 -14.25 0.49
N ASP A 101 15.49 -14.01 1.43
CA ASP A 101 15.30 -14.21 2.87
C ASP A 101 14.71 -12.97 3.59
N GLU A 102 14.65 -11.84 2.90
CA GLU A 102 14.08 -10.61 3.43
C GLU A 102 12.55 -10.70 3.59
N ALA A 103 12.02 -9.95 4.56
CA ALA A 103 10.62 -10.05 4.99
C ALA A 103 9.61 -9.92 3.83
N VAL A 104 9.91 -9.04 2.87
CA VAL A 104 9.09 -8.77 1.69
C VAL A 104 8.95 -10.00 0.78
N ARG A 105 10.00 -10.80 0.60
CA ARG A 105 9.98 -12.00 -0.27
C ARG A 105 9.66 -13.29 0.47
N ARG A 106 9.82 -13.31 1.79
CA ARG A 106 9.44 -14.45 2.63
C ARG A 106 7.94 -14.73 2.50
N ALA A 107 7.57 -16.00 2.37
CA ALA A 107 6.17 -16.39 2.41
C ALA A 107 5.60 -16.25 3.84
N PRO A 108 4.36 -15.76 4.01
CA PRO A 108 3.70 -15.73 5.30
C PRO A 108 3.63 -17.14 5.92
N ARG A 109 3.78 -17.20 7.24
CA ARG A 109 3.56 -18.45 7.98
C ARG A 109 2.09 -18.83 7.91
N GLN A 110 1.80 -20.09 7.62
CA GLN A 110 0.43 -20.63 7.60
C GLN A 110 0.00 -21.00 9.02
N ILE A 111 -0.39 -20.00 9.80
CA ILE A 111 -0.88 -20.16 11.18
C ILE A 111 -2.34 -19.67 11.27
N PRO A 112 -3.16 -20.22 12.19
CA PRO A 112 -4.57 -19.80 12.36
C PRO A 112 -4.69 -18.47 13.14
N ALA A 113 -3.81 -17.51 12.85
CA ALA A 113 -3.72 -16.22 13.52
C ALA A 113 -2.98 -15.21 12.63
N PHE A 114 -3.07 -13.94 12.96
CA PHE A 114 -2.22 -12.91 12.38
C PHE A 114 -0.84 -12.90 13.06
N ASP A 115 0.24 -13.04 12.29
CA ASP A 115 1.63 -12.96 12.78
C ASP A 115 2.05 -11.49 12.90
N GLU A 116 1.97 -10.93 14.11
CA GLU A 116 2.27 -9.52 14.38
C GLU A 116 3.78 -9.22 14.25
N ASN A 117 4.66 -10.18 14.51
CA ASN A 117 6.10 -9.98 14.36
C ASN A 117 6.50 -9.93 12.89
N ASP A 118 6.04 -10.90 12.09
CA ASP A 118 6.29 -10.88 10.64
C ASP A 118 5.76 -9.59 9.99
N SER A 119 4.58 -9.11 10.43
CA SER A 119 4.04 -7.84 9.96
C SER A 119 4.87 -6.61 10.37
N ARG A 120 5.52 -6.62 11.55
CA ARG A 120 6.41 -5.53 11.99
C ARG A 120 7.70 -5.51 11.19
N ASP A 121 8.32 -6.68 11.02
CA ASP A 121 9.51 -6.84 10.18
C ASP A 121 9.23 -6.37 8.74
N LEU A 122 8.08 -6.75 8.20
CA LEU A 122 7.64 -6.31 6.88
C LEU A 122 7.43 -4.79 6.83
N HIS A 123 6.86 -4.19 7.88
CA HIS A 123 6.63 -2.76 7.92
C HIS A 123 7.91 -1.94 7.91
N ASP A 124 8.88 -2.30 8.74
CA ASP A 124 10.17 -1.61 8.81
C ASP A 124 10.92 -1.74 7.48
N HIS A 125 10.87 -2.93 6.88
CA HIS A 125 11.52 -3.17 5.60
C HIS A 125 10.84 -2.40 4.44
N VAL A 126 9.52 -2.44 4.34
CA VAL A 126 8.79 -1.69 3.30
C VAL A 126 8.97 -0.17 3.48
N ALA A 127 9.06 0.34 4.71
CA ALA A 127 9.39 1.74 4.96
C ALA A 127 10.77 2.10 4.38
N SER A 128 11.78 1.24 4.58
CA SER A 128 13.13 1.43 4.00
C SER A 128 13.11 1.42 2.46
N ILE A 129 12.31 0.55 1.84
CA ILE A 129 12.18 0.50 0.37
C ILE A 129 11.53 1.79 -0.15
N ILE A 130 10.44 2.25 0.49
CA ILE A 130 9.75 3.50 0.13
C ILE A 130 10.70 4.70 0.27
N ASP A 131 11.49 4.76 1.34
CA ASP A 131 12.48 5.82 1.53
C ASP A 131 13.54 5.81 0.42
N GLY A 132 14.05 4.62 0.07
CA GLY A 132 14.99 4.42 -1.04
C GLY A 132 14.44 4.85 -2.41
N TRP A 133 13.12 4.83 -2.58
CA TRP A 133 12.44 5.36 -3.77
C TRP A 133 12.16 6.86 -3.72
N GLY A 134 12.63 7.56 -2.68
CA GLY A 134 12.41 8.98 -2.46
C GLY A 134 11.06 9.31 -1.81
N GLY A 135 10.39 8.33 -1.20
CA GLY A 135 9.08 8.46 -0.56
C GLY A 135 9.12 8.98 0.89
N GLY A 136 10.18 9.67 1.31
CA GLY A 136 10.32 10.16 2.69
C GLY A 136 9.21 11.13 3.12
N ASP A 137 8.57 11.82 2.16
CA ASP A 137 7.40 12.66 2.37
C ASP A 137 6.14 11.85 2.73
N VAL A 138 5.92 10.71 2.08
CA VAL A 138 4.87 9.74 2.41
C VAL A 138 5.06 9.23 3.84
N LEU A 139 6.28 8.83 4.20
CA LEU A 139 6.62 8.34 5.54
C LEU A 139 6.33 9.41 6.60
N SER A 140 6.85 10.62 6.38
CA SER A 140 6.66 11.76 7.28
C SER A 140 5.18 12.13 7.43
N HIS A 141 4.43 12.11 6.33
CA HIS A 141 3.00 12.43 6.34
C HIS A 141 2.19 11.41 7.16
N LEU A 142 2.49 10.11 7.02
CA LEU A 142 1.84 9.06 7.82
C LEU A 142 2.15 9.23 9.31
N GLU A 143 3.41 9.45 9.65
CA GLU A 143 3.85 9.68 11.04
C GLU A 143 3.20 10.91 11.66
N LEU A 144 3.00 11.99 10.91
CA LEU A 144 2.39 13.20 11.45
C LEU A 144 0.86 13.06 11.62
N ASN A 145 0.20 12.32 10.73
CA ASN A 145 -1.26 12.34 10.62
C ASN A 145 -1.97 11.12 11.21
N TYR A 146 -1.32 9.96 11.32
CA TYR A 146 -1.98 8.71 11.71
C TYR A 146 -1.44 8.18 13.03
N LYS A 147 -2.36 7.64 13.84
CA LYS A 147 -2.01 6.96 15.09
C LYS A 147 -1.69 5.49 14.84
N ASN A 148 -2.40 4.86 13.92
CA ASN A 148 -2.29 3.44 13.60
C ASN A 148 -2.17 3.28 12.09
N TYR A 149 -0.99 2.91 11.62
CA TYR A 149 -0.78 2.54 10.23
C TYR A 149 0.23 1.40 10.15
N ARG A 150 0.20 0.64 9.06
CA ARG A 150 1.13 -0.47 8.82
C ARG A 150 1.47 -0.54 7.34
N PHE A 151 2.74 -0.77 7.04
CA PHE A 151 3.20 -0.97 5.67
C PHE A 151 3.17 -2.45 5.32
N PHE A 152 2.77 -2.72 4.09
CA PHE A 152 2.77 -4.05 3.48
C PHE A 152 3.33 -3.95 2.06
N ALA A 153 3.77 -5.08 1.54
CA ALA A 153 4.05 -5.25 0.13
C ALA A 153 3.33 -6.50 -0.34
N ALA A 154 2.70 -6.41 -1.51
CA ALA A 154 1.94 -7.48 -2.10
C ALA A 154 2.16 -7.51 -3.61
N SER A 155 1.94 -8.67 -4.20
CA SER A 155 1.86 -8.83 -5.64
C SER A 155 0.64 -9.67 -5.99
N ALA A 156 -0.24 -9.13 -6.82
CA ALA A 156 -1.38 -9.87 -7.33
C ALA A 156 -0.94 -10.99 -8.29
N LEU A 157 0.14 -10.77 -9.06
CA LEU A 157 0.63 -11.73 -10.06
C LEU A 157 1.66 -12.71 -9.48
N GLY A 158 2.43 -12.29 -8.47
CA GLY A 158 3.48 -13.10 -7.86
C GLY A 158 4.81 -13.14 -8.61
N ALA A 159 4.82 -12.63 -9.83
CA ALA A 159 5.98 -12.53 -10.70
C ALA A 159 5.76 -11.36 -11.64
N GLU A 160 6.85 -10.69 -11.98
CA GLU A 160 6.81 -9.52 -12.84
C GLU A 160 6.23 -9.88 -14.23
N PRO A 161 5.18 -9.17 -14.69
CA PRO A 161 4.64 -9.36 -16.04
C PRO A 161 5.53 -8.69 -17.10
N ASP A 162 5.33 -9.05 -18.37
CA ASP A 162 5.79 -8.21 -19.46
C ASP A 162 4.83 -7.01 -19.59
N TYR A 163 5.24 -5.86 -19.06
CA TYR A 163 4.42 -4.65 -19.11
C TYR A 163 4.20 -4.12 -20.53
N GLY A 164 5.12 -4.39 -21.47
CA GLY A 164 5.02 -3.95 -22.85
C GLY A 164 4.04 -4.79 -23.67
N GLN A 165 3.94 -6.09 -23.38
CA GLN A 165 3.02 -7.03 -24.04
C GLN A 165 1.72 -7.26 -23.27
N ALA A 166 1.62 -6.74 -22.04
CA ALA A 166 0.52 -6.98 -21.12
C ALA A 166 0.26 -8.49 -20.88
N THR A 167 1.32 -9.28 -20.79
CA THR A 167 1.26 -10.71 -20.54
C THR A 167 1.81 -11.07 -19.16
N ALA A 168 1.11 -11.97 -18.47
CA ALA A 168 1.58 -12.51 -17.20
C ALA A 168 2.76 -13.48 -17.40
N ASP A 169 3.48 -13.75 -16.32
CA ASP A 169 4.55 -14.76 -16.31
C ASP A 169 4.05 -16.12 -16.84
N SER A 170 4.90 -16.78 -17.62
CA SER A 170 4.61 -18.06 -18.27
C SER A 170 4.29 -19.19 -17.28
N GLN A 171 4.77 -19.08 -16.03
CA GLN A 171 4.51 -20.06 -14.99
C GLN A 171 3.18 -19.79 -14.25
N GLY A 172 2.41 -18.78 -14.66
CA GLY A 172 1.10 -18.45 -14.10
C GLY A 172 1.15 -17.56 -12.86
N ILE A 173 -0.05 -17.25 -12.35
CA ILE A 173 -0.29 -16.30 -11.25
C ILE A 173 -0.07 -16.98 -9.90
N ARG A 174 0.76 -16.38 -9.04
CA ARG A 174 1.11 -16.86 -7.69
C ARG A 174 1.03 -15.71 -6.68
N PRO A 175 -0.17 -15.27 -6.26
CA PRO A 175 -0.32 -14.07 -5.44
C PRO A 175 0.55 -14.13 -4.19
N HIS A 176 1.22 -13.03 -3.90
CA HIS A 176 2.18 -12.93 -2.80
C HIS A 176 1.70 -11.90 -1.78
N ARG A 177 1.54 -12.32 -0.52
CA ARG A 177 1.17 -11.46 0.63
C ARG A 177 -0.10 -10.60 0.47
N VAL A 178 -0.97 -10.93 -0.49
CA VAL A 178 -2.19 -10.16 -0.79
C VAL A 178 -3.21 -10.13 0.35
N ALA A 179 -3.18 -11.11 1.26
CA ALA A 179 -4.11 -11.20 2.38
C ALA A 179 -3.67 -10.38 3.61
N ASP A 180 -2.36 -10.13 3.75
CA ASP A 180 -1.75 -9.57 4.97
C ASP A 180 -2.41 -8.26 5.43
N PRO A 181 -2.70 -7.27 4.54
CA PRO A 181 -3.33 -6.01 4.95
C PRO A 181 -4.71 -6.21 5.58
N LEU A 182 -5.52 -7.11 5.02
CA LEU A 182 -6.86 -7.39 5.53
C LEU A 182 -6.79 -8.15 6.86
N LEU A 183 -5.90 -9.15 6.95
CA LEU A 183 -5.71 -9.93 8.18
C LEU A 183 -5.26 -9.02 9.34
N TRP A 184 -4.42 -8.02 9.07
CA TRP A 184 -4.01 -7.03 10.06
C TRP A 184 -5.18 -6.21 10.59
N LEU A 185 -6.04 -5.70 9.69
CA LEU A 185 -7.25 -4.96 10.06
C LEU A 185 -8.21 -5.83 10.88
N MET A 186 -8.51 -7.05 10.42
CA MET A 186 -9.38 -8.00 11.13
C MET A 186 -8.86 -8.34 12.53
N ALA A 187 -7.55 -8.51 12.65
CA ALA A 187 -6.94 -8.78 13.94
C ALA A 187 -6.96 -7.55 14.86
N GLY A 188 -6.89 -6.32 14.30
CA GLY A 188 -7.11 -5.07 15.03
C GLY A 188 -8.52 -4.99 15.64
N GLU A 189 -9.52 -5.42 14.88
CA GLU A 189 -10.93 -5.52 15.30
C GLU A 189 -11.25 -6.77 16.14
N ARG A 190 -10.23 -7.57 16.50
CA ARG A 190 -10.36 -8.81 17.28
C ARG A 190 -11.23 -9.89 16.64
N ILE A 191 -11.39 -9.84 15.33
CA ILE A 191 -12.05 -10.89 14.53
C ILE A 191 -11.11 -12.10 14.37
N LEU A 192 -9.79 -11.84 14.33
CA LEU A 192 -8.73 -12.84 14.25
C LEU A 192 -7.77 -12.70 15.43
N GLU A 193 -7.28 -13.83 15.95
CA GLU A 193 -6.25 -13.82 17.00
C GLU A 193 -4.93 -13.23 16.48
N LYS A 194 -4.20 -12.52 17.34
CA LYS A 194 -2.83 -12.06 17.07
C LYS A 194 -1.82 -12.96 17.77
N ARG A 195 -0.81 -13.42 17.05
CA ARG A 195 0.37 -14.10 17.59
C ARG A 195 1.55 -13.13 17.55
N VAL A 196 2.23 -13.03 18.69
CA VAL A 196 3.48 -12.28 18.91
C VAL A 196 4.55 -13.30 19.28
#